data_AF-A0A9N9CEV6-F1
#
_entry.id   AF-A0A9N9CEV6-F1
#
_cell.length_a   1.000
_cell.length_b   1.000
_cell.length_c   1.000
_cell.angle_alpha   90.00
_cell.angle_beta   90.00
_cell.angle_gamma   90.00
#
_symmetry.space_group_name_H-M   'P 1'
#
loop_
_entity.id
_entity.type
_entity.pdbx_description
1 polymer ?
#
loop_
_entity_poly.entity_id
_entity_poly.type
_entity_poly.pdbx_seq_one_letter_code
_entity_poly.pdbx_strand_id
1 'polypeptide(L)'
;MPEQSVTPSNSVYDAQHEEIDIFLESIKNKPILEQKQKLGDRLFPKVKATVKSLGMKAQASKVTIILLDTDDLRELAHSMNDPDRFKVKVEAAVAKIATGSIAAK
;
A
#
# COMPACT_ATOMS: atom_id res chain seq x y z
N MET A 1 6.64 31.31 -6.63
CA MET A 1 6.52 30.38 -5.48
C MET A 1 5.28 29.55 -5.73
N PRO A 2 5.34 28.22 -5.67
CA PRO A 2 5.95 27.46 -4.58
C PRO A 2 7.31 26.84 -4.92
N GLU A 3 8.12 26.79 -3.87
CA GLU A 3 9.39 26.09 -3.71
C GLU A 3 9.07 24.61 -3.49
N GLN A 4 9.53 23.73 -4.39
CA GLN A 4 9.64 22.30 -4.07
C GLN A 4 11.12 21.96 -3.95
N SER A 5 11.41 21.54 -2.73
CA SER A 5 12.69 21.11 -2.17
C SER A 5 13.40 20.06 -3.02
N VAL A 6 14.67 20.35 -3.26
CA VAL A 6 15.69 19.46 -3.81
C VAL A 6 15.95 18.24 -2.92
N THR A 7 16.01 17.05 -3.52
CA THR A 7 16.95 15.98 -3.13
C THR A 7 17.49 15.31 -4.39
N PRO A 8 18.82 15.31 -4.63
CA PRO A 8 19.43 14.65 -5.77
C PRO A 8 20.02 13.28 -5.38
N SER A 9 19.48 12.15 -5.86
CA SER A 9 20.25 10.88 -5.99
C SER A 9 19.47 9.71 -6.61
N ASN A 10 20.09 9.04 -7.59
CA ASN A 10 19.78 7.74 -8.21
C ASN A 10 18.60 7.61 -9.21
N SER A 11 18.98 7.92 -10.46
CA SER A 11 18.37 7.88 -11.81
C SER A 11 17.49 6.69 -12.26
N VAL A 12 16.92 5.85 -11.39
CA VAL A 12 15.96 4.78 -11.81
C VAL A 12 14.77 4.65 -10.84
N TYR A 13 14.90 5.11 -9.60
CA TYR A 13 13.85 4.98 -8.57
C TYR A 13 12.83 6.12 -8.59
N ASP A 14 13.12 7.20 -9.32
CA ASP A 14 12.38 8.47 -9.25
C ASP A 14 11.07 8.46 -10.06
N ALA A 15 11.10 7.96 -11.30
CA ALA A 15 9.95 8.01 -12.20
C ALA A 15 8.71 7.28 -11.64
N GLN A 16 8.92 6.12 -11.00
CA GLN A 16 7.82 5.38 -10.39
C GLN A 16 7.34 6.02 -9.08
N HIS A 17 8.21 6.73 -8.37
CA HIS A 17 7.84 7.49 -7.17
C HIS A 17 7.03 8.73 -7.53
N GLU A 18 7.39 9.44 -8.58
CA GLU A 18 6.65 10.61 -9.09
C GLU A 18 5.24 10.21 -9.57
N GLU A 19 5.11 9.14 -10.37
CA GLU A 19 3.79 8.65 -10.81
C GLU A 19 2.87 8.28 -9.63
N ILE A 20 3.46 7.72 -8.57
CA ILE A 20 2.75 7.37 -7.33
C ILE A 20 2.34 8.64 -6.58
N ASP A 21 3.23 9.62 -6.46
CA ASP A 21 2.94 10.89 -5.77
C ASP A 21 1.84 11.68 -6.50
N ILE A 22 1.92 11.79 -7.83
CA ILE A 22 0.89 12.43 -8.67
C ILE A 22 -0.46 11.71 -8.50
N PHE A 23 -0.45 10.37 -8.49
CA PHE A 23 -1.65 9.58 -8.24
C PHE A 23 -2.22 9.85 -6.84
N LEU A 24 -1.36 9.89 -5.82
CA LEU A 24 -1.73 10.17 -4.44
C LEU A 24 -2.31 11.57 -4.30
N GLU A 25 -1.72 12.59 -4.92
CA GLU A 25 -2.27 13.95 -4.95
C GLU A 25 -3.64 14.01 -5.62
N SER A 26 -3.82 13.26 -6.72
CA SER A 26 -5.11 13.17 -7.43
C SER A 26 -6.20 12.55 -6.56
N ILE A 27 -5.88 11.54 -5.73
CA ILE A 27 -6.85 10.94 -4.82
C ILE A 27 -6.95 11.68 -3.48
N LYS A 28 -5.93 12.45 -3.06
CA LYS A 28 -5.93 13.18 -1.77
C LYS A 28 -7.11 14.15 -1.62
N ASN A 29 -7.65 14.64 -2.73
CA ASN A 29 -8.83 15.51 -2.75
C ASN A 29 -10.16 14.77 -2.55
N LYS A 30 -10.16 13.43 -2.56
CA LYS A 30 -11.35 12.58 -2.40
C LYS A 30 -11.56 12.17 -0.95
N PRO A 31 -12.75 11.70 -0.56
CA PRO A 31 -12.97 11.11 0.76
C PRO A 31 -12.01 9.93 1.00
N ILE A 32 -11.50 9.80 2.23
CA ILE A 32 -10.54 8.76 2.64
C ILE A 32 -11.00 7.35 2.24
N LEU A 33 -12.31 7.09 2.29
CA LEU A 33 -12.88 5.81 1.87
C LEU A 33 -12.63 5.52 0.38
N GLU A 34 -12.87 6.51 -0.49
CA GLU A 34 -12.56 6.39 -1.93
C GLU A 34 -11.06 6.28 -2.18
N GLN A 35 -10.24 7.01 -1.42
CA GLN A 35 -8.79 6.91 -1.53
C GLN A 35 -8.31 5.49 -1.25
N LYS A 36 -8.77 4.91 -0.12
CA LYS A 36 -8.44 3.55 0.29
C LYS A 36 -8.93 2.55 -0.76
N GLN A 37 -10.10 2.77 -1.35
CA GLN A 37 -10.64 1.90 -2.37
C GLN A 37 -9.84 1.97 -3.69
N LYS A 38 -9.50 3.17 -4.17
CA LYS A 38 -8.67 3.39 -5.37
C LYS A 38 -7.28 2.79 -5.22
N LEU A 39 -6.63 3.02 -4.08
CA LEU A 39 -5.32 2.44 -3.81
C LEU A 39 -5.42 0.93 -3.63
N GLY A 40 -6.45 0.47 -2.92
CA GLY A 40 -6.75 -0.94 -2.72
C GLY A 40 -6.94 -1.69 -4.01
N ASP A 41 -7.60 -1.12 -5.01
CA ASP A 41 -7.78 -1.75 -6.32
C ASP A 41 -6.42 -1.99 -7.02
N ARG A 42 -5.48 -1.05 -6.87
CA ARG A 42 -4.11 -1.15 -7.39
C ARG A 42 -3.24 -2.11 -6.57
N LEU A 43 -3.46 -2.15 -5.26
CA LEU A 43 -2.65 -2.88 -4.29
C LEU A 43 -3.08 -4.34 -4.19
N PHE A 44 -4.36 -4.62 -4.30
CA PHE A 44 -4.97 -5.94 -4.24
C PHE A 44 -4.32 -6.97 -5.16
N PRO A 45 -4.08 -6.72 -6.47
CA PRO A 45 -3.40 -7.69 -7.33
C PRO A 45 -1.96 -7.98 -6.87
N LYS A 46 -1.24 -6.99 -6.36
CA LYS A 46 0.11 -7.18 -5.80
C LYS A 46 0.05 -8.01 -4.51
N VAL A 47 -0.82 -7.64 -3.56
CA VAL A 47 -1.04 -8.41 -2.32
C VAL A 47 -1.43 -9.83 -2.66
N LYS A 48 -2.39 -10.02 -3.57
CA LYS A 48 -2.87 -11.33 -4.03
C LYS A 48 -1.74 -12.18 -4.59
N ALA A 49 -0.83 -11.61 -5.39
CA ALA A 49 0.34 -12.33 -5.88
C ALA A 49 1.25 -12.79 -4.74
N THR A 50 1.55 -11.90 -3.78
CA THR A 50 2.39 -12.20 -2.62
C THR A 50 1.75 -13.24 -1.69
N VAL A 51 0.49 -13.06 -1.28
CA VAL A 51 -0.20 -14.02 -0.41
C VAL A 51 -0.50 -15.34 -1.13
N LYS A 52 -0.66 -15.34 -2.46
CA LYS A 52 -0.74 -16.58 -3.24
C LYS A 52 0.54 -17.38 -3.13
N SER A 53 1.71 -16.74 -3.13
CA SER A 53 2.99 -17.40 -2.88
C SER A 53 3.09 -17.95 -1.45
N LEU A 54 2.42 -17.31 -0.48
CA LEU A 54 2.31 -17.77 0.91
C LEU A 54 1.17 -18.80 1.12
N GLY A 55 0.40 -19.14 0.08
CA GLY A 55 -0.72 -20.08 0.18
C GLY A 55 -2.05 -19.50 0.70
N MET A 56 -2.14 -18.19 0.97
CA MET A 56 -3.28 -17.54 1.63
C MET A 56 -4.19 -16.75 0.66
N LYS A 57 -4.63 -17.41 -0.42
CA LYS A 57 -5.44 -16.79 -1.50
C LYS A 57 -6.74 -16.13 -1.00
N ALA A 58 -7.38 -16.68 0.03
CA ALA A 58 -8.65 -16.18 0.59
C ALA A 58 -8.48 -14.93 1.48
N GLN A 59 -7.25 -14.64 1.89
CA GLN A 59 -6.94 -13.56 2.82
C GLN A 59 -6.55 -12.26 2.11
N ALA A 60 -6.31 -12.29 0.78
CA ALA A 60 -5.85 -11.12 0.02
C ALA A 60 -6.72 -9.87 0.24
N SER A 61 -8.05 -10.01 0.22
CA SER A 61 -8.97 -8.88 0.37
C SER A 61 -8.92 -8.32 1.79
N LYS A 62 -8.90 -9.20 2.80
CA LYS A 62 -8.80 -8.82 4.23
C LYS A 62 -7.44 -8.18 4.53
N VAL A 63 -6.36 -8.78 4.06
CA VAL A 63 -5.00 -8.26 4.18
C VAL A 63 -4.91 -6.88 3.56
N THR A 64 -5.48 -6.68 2.36
CA THR A 64 -5.52 -5.38 1.69
C THR A 64 -6.28 -4.35 2.50
N ILE A 65 -7.45 -4.69 3.06
CA ILE A 65 -8.23 -3.78 3.92
C ILE A 65 -7.43 -3.43 5.18
N ILE A 66 -6.82 -4.40 5.85
CA ILE A 66 -6.02 -4.17 7.07
C ILE A 66 -4.77 -3.35 6.77
N LEU A 67 -4.10 -3.59 5.65
CA LEU A 67 -2.99 -2.77 5.15
C LEU A 67 -3.44 -1.33 4.93
N LEU A 68 -4.53 -1.12 4.21
CA LEU A 68 -5.06 0.23 3.95
C LEU A 68 -5.57 0.93 5.21
N ASP A 69 -5.92 0.19 6.26
CA ASP A 69 -6.40 0.74 7.51
C ASP A 69 -5.29 1.00 8.54
N THR A 70 -4.26 0.15 8.54
CA THR A 70 -3.11 0.24 9.45
C THR A 70 -2.05 1.20 8.93
N ASP A 71 -1.77 1.14 7.62
CA ASP A 71 -0.70 1.90 6.99
C ASP A 71 -1.28 3.03 6.14
N ASP A 72 -0.56 4.15 6.12
CA ASP A 72 -0.92 5.31 5.31
C ASP A 72 -0.91 4.99 3.82
N LEU A 73 -1.87 5.55 3.07
CA LEU A 73 -1.97 5.35 1.62
C LEU A 73 -0.66 5.68 0.89
N ARG A 74 0.00 6.76 1.34
CA ARG A 74 1.29 7.20 0.83
C ARG A 74 2.36 6.12 1.03
N GLU A 75 2.50 5.63 2.25
CA GLU A 75 3.46 4.59 2.58
C GLU A 75 3.16 3.26 1.88
N LEU A 76 1.88 2.90 1.72
CA LEU A 76 1.47 1.70 1.00
C LEU A 76 1.85 1.81 -0.47
N ALA A 77 1.56 2.95 -1.11
CA ALA A 77 1.83 3.15 -2.52
C ALA A 77 3.33 3.09 -2.81
N HIS A 78 4.18 3.76 -2.02
CA HIS A 78 5.64 3.62 -2.16
C HIS A 78 6.11 2.19 -1.88
N SER A 79 5.54 1.52 -0.88
CA SER A 79 5.90 0.12 -0.60
C SER A 79 5.55 -0.83 -1.74
N MET A 80 4.59 -0.52 -2.62
CA MET A 80 4.30 -1.37 -3.79
C MET A 80 5.50 -1.50 -4.74
N ASN A 81 6.42 -0.54 -4.74
CA ASN A 81 7.63 -0.59 -5.55
C ASN A 81 8.76 -1.40 -4.89
N ASP A 82 8.65 -1.63 -3.59
CA ASP A 82 9.68 -2.27 -2.76
C ASP A 82 9.19 -3.67 -2.33
N PRO A 83 9.54 -4.74 -3.05
CA PRO A 83 8.99 -6.07 -2.80
C PRO A 83 9.31 -6.59 -1.39
N ASP A 84 10.48 -6.29 -0.85
CA ASP A 84 10.87 -6.63 0.51
C ASP A 84 9.99 -5.92 1.54
N ARG A 85 9.83 -4.60 1.41
CA ARG A 85 9.00 -3.80 2.34
C ARG A 85 7.53 -4.21 2.23
N PHE A 86 7.05 -4.45 1.02
CA PHE A 86 5.68 -4.94 0.77
C PHE A 86 5.44 -6.30 1.39
N LYS A 87 6.37 -7.25 1.24
CA LYS A 87 6.26 -8.59 1.80
C LYS A 87 6.19 -8.56 3.32
N VAL A 88 7.03 -7.77 3.99
CA VAL A 88 7.01 -7.59 5.45
C VAL A 88 5.64 -7.07 5.92
N LYS A 89 5.08 -6.06 5.23
CA LYS A 89 3.76 -5.52 5.59
C LYS A 89 2.63 -6.54 5.36
N VAL A 90 2.68 -7.28 4.25
CA VAL A 90 1.73 -8.36 3.96
C VAL A 90 1.80 -9.46 5.02
N GLU A 91 3.01 -9.88 5.41
CA GLU A 91 3.21 -10.88 6.47
C GLU A 91 2.71 -10.37 7.82
N ALA A 92 2.97 -9.11 8.16
CA ALA A 92 2.46 -8.50 9.39
C ALA A 92 0.92 -8.44 9.41
N ALA A 93 0.29 -8.07 8.29
CA ALA A 93 -1.17 -8.04 8.15
C ALA A 93 -1.78 -9.45 8.18
N VAL A 94 -1.15 -10.43 7.53
CA VAL A 94 -1.54 -11.85 7.61
C VAL A 94 -1.44 -12.35 9.04
N ALA A 95 -0.33 -12.04 9.74
CA ALA A 95 -0.14 -12.39 11.13
C ALA A 95 -1.22 -11.78 12.02
N LYS A 96 -1.63 -10.53 11.78
CA LYS A 96 -2.77 -9.89 12.48
C LYS A 96 -4.09 -10.63 12.29
N ILE A 97 -4.35 -11.15 11.09
CA ILE A 97 -5.57 -11.94 10.84
C ILE A 97 -5.48 -13.32 11.52
N ALA A 98 -4.31 -13.96 11.45
CA ALA A 98 -4.08 -15.26 12.07
C ALA A 98 -4.11 -15.20 13.61
N THR A 99 -3.64 -14.09 14.20
CA THR A 99 -3.65 -13.85 15.65
C THR A 99 -5.00 -13.35 16.19
N GLY A 100 -6.01 -13.18 15.33
CA GLY A 100 -7.39 -12.94 15.78
C GLY A 100 -7.67 -11.53 16.31
N SER A 101 -6.79 -10.55 16.08
CA SER A 101 -7.04 -9.16 16.49
C SER A 101 -7.87 -8.40 15.45
N ILE A 102 -9.05 -8.93 15.11
CA ILE A 102 -10.16 -8.05 14.71
C ILE A 102 -10.72 -7.46 15.99
N ALA A 103 -10.10 -6.37 16.46
CA ALA A 103 -10.61 -5.64 17.61
C ALA A 103 -12.05 -5.21 17.29
N ALA A 104 -12.99 -5.89 17.92
CA ALA A 104 -14.37 -5.48 17.99
C ALA A 104 -14.42 -4.12 18.71
N LYS A 105 -14.74 -3.05 17.99
CA LYS A 105 -15.68 -2.02 18.43
C LYS A 105 -16.04 -1.06 17.32
#